data_AF-A0A3D5UYQ0-F1
#
_entry.id   AF-A0A3D5UYQ0-F1
#
_cell.length_a   1.000
_cell.length_b   1.000
_cell.length_c   1.000
_cell.angle_alpha   90.00
_cell.angle_beta   90.00
_cell.angle_gamma   90.00
#
_symmetry.space_group_name_H-M   'P 1'
#
loop_
_entity.id
_entity.type
_entity.pdbx_description
1 polymer ?
#
loop_
_entity_poly.entity_id
_entity_poly.type
_entity_poly.pdbx_seq_one_letter_code
_entity_poly.pdbx_strand_id
1 'polypeptide(L)' 'MLKNPSVKYRAFPQVPLTDRQWPEKTITKPPIWMSTDLRDGNQALFEPMNAERKLRMFEMLVKIGFKEIEAGFPSAS' A
#
# COMPACT_ATOMS: atom_id res chain seq x y z
N MET A 1 9.17 -32.19 -9.14
CA MET A 1 8.83 -30.85 -9.69
C MET A 1 7.84 -31.02 -10.83
N LEU A 2 6.91 -30.06 -11.03
CA LEU A 2 6.00 -30.08 -12.19
C LEU A 2 6.81 -29.98 -13.48
N LYS A 3 6.46 -30.78 -14.50
CA LYS A 3 7.13 -30.76 -15.82
C LYS A 3 6.92 -29.44 -16.56
N ASN A 4 5.80 -28.76 -16.31
CA ASN A 4 5.51 -27.44 -16.84
C ASN A 4 4.92 -26.55 -15.73
N PRO A 5 5.74 -25.82 -14.95
CA PRO A 5 5.26 -25.00 -13.84
C PRO A 5 4.31 -23.87 -14.25
N SER A 6 4.29 -23.47 -15.53
CA SER A 6 3.43 -22.37 -16.00
C SER A 6 1.94 -22.69 -15.87
N VAL A 7 1.54 -23.96 -15.93
CA VAL A 7 0.12 -24.38 -15.80
C VAL A 7 -0.48 -24.09 -14.41
N LYS A 8 0.37 -23.81 -13.42
CA LYS A 8 -0.06 -23.42 -12.08
C LYS A 8 -0.73 -22.04 -12.07
N TYR A 9 -0.42 -21.20 -13.05
CA TYR A 9 -0.86 -19.81 -13.12
C TYR A 9 -1.79 -19.62 -14.32
N ARG A 10 -2.87 -18.86 -14.11
CA ARG A 10 -3.80 -18.48 -15.18
C ARG A 10 -3.61 -17.02 -15.50
N ALA A 11 -3.82 -16.65 -16.76
CA ALA A 11 -3.82 -15.25 -17.18
C ALA A 11 -4.93 -14.47 -16.46
N PHE A 12 -4.66 -13.20 -16.16
CA PHE A 12 -5.67 -12.30 -15.60
C PHE A 12 -6.76 -12.03 -16.66
N PRO A 13 -8.05 -12.14 -16.33
CA PRO A 13 -9.13 -11.93 -17.28
C PRO A 13 -9.19 -10.46 -17.73
N GLN A 14 -9.60 -10.22 -18.97
CA GLN A 14 -9.77 -8.87 -19.49
C GLN A 14 -10.93 -8.16 -18.78
N VAL A 15 -10.73 -6.90 -18.40
CA VAL A 15 -11.78 -6.03 -17.84
C VAL A 15 -12.33 -5.14 -18.96
N PRO A 16 -13.59 -5.32 -19.41
CA PRO A 16 -14.16 -4.55 -20.52
C PRO A 16 -14.61 -3.16 -20.04
N LEU A 17 -13.67 -2.21 -20.02
CA LEU A 17 -13.96 -0.77 -19.85
C LEU A 17 -13.83 -0.11 -21.22
N THR A 18 -14.92 -0.13 -21.99
CA THR A 18 -14.99 0.38 -23.38
C THR A 18 -14.80 1.89 -23.42
N ASP A 19 -15.46 2.62 -22.52
CA ASP A 19 -15.46 4.08 -22.51
C ASP A 19 -14.53 4.64 -21.43
N ARG A 20 -13.38 4.00 -21.22
CA ARG A 20 -12.41 4.42 -20.20
C ARG A 20 -11.87 5.82 -20.55
N GLN A 21 -11.95 6.73 -19.60
CA GLN A 21 -11.56 8.13 -19.81
C GLN A 21 -10.17 8.47 -19.26
N TRP A 22 -9.56 7.57 -18.49
CA TRP A 22 -8.24 7.82 -17.89
C TRP A 22 -7.09 7.98 -18.90
N PRO A 23 -7.09 7.37 -20.11
CA PRO A 23 -6.01 7.59 -21.08
C PRO A 23 -5.92 9.03 -21.60
N GLU A 24 -7.03 9.77 -21.60
CA GLU A 24 -7.11 11.15 -22.12
C GLU A 24 -6.91 12.21 -21.02
N LYS A 25 -6.83 11.81 -19.76
CA LYS A 25 -6.76 12.73 -18.62
C LYS A 25 -5.32 12.88 -18.12
N THR A 26 -4.93 14.11 -17.84
CA THR A 26 -3.69 14.42 -17.11
C THR A 26 -4.01 14.74 -15.65
N ILE A 27 -3.17 14.29 -14.72
CA ILE A 27 -3.29 14.62 -13.30
C ILE A 27 -2.92 16.11 -13.12
N THR A 28 -3.84 16.90 -12.58
CA THR A 28 -3.67 18.36 -12.40
C THR A 28 -3.61 18.80 -10.93
N LYS A 29 -3.85 17.89 -9.99
CA LYS A 29 -3.84 18.15 -8.55
C LYS A 29 -3.30 16.94 -7.78
N PRO A 30 -2.67 17.15 -6.62
CA PRO A 30 -2.27 16.03 -5.77
C PRO A 30 -3.52 15.28 -5.28
N PRO A 31 -3.43 13.95 -5.09
CA PRO A 31 -4.46 13.21 -4.39
C PRO A 31 -4.40 13.49 -2.89
N ILE A 32 -5.38 12.96 -2.16
CA ILE A 32 -5.26 12.79 -0.71
C ILE A 32 -4.33 11.58 -0.49
N TRP A 33 -3.31 11.78 0.33
CA TRP A 33 -2.34 10.74 0.65
C TRP A 33 -2.66 10.11 2.00
N MET A 34 -2.70 8.78 2.03
CA MET A 34 -2.81 7.98 3.24
C MET A 34 -1.59 7.05 3.35
N SER A 35 -0.80 7.20 4.41
CA SER A 35 0.33 6.32 4.71
C SER A 35 -0.13 5.09 5.51
N THR A 36 0.38 3.91 5.15
CA THR A 36 0.09 2.64 5.85
C THR A 36 1.33 2.04 6.52
N ASP A 37 2.43 2.80 6.59
CA ASP A 37 3.75 2.35 7.03
C ASP A 37 3.75 1.75 8.45
N LEU A 38 2.95 2.29 9.38
CA LEU A 38 2.88 1.84 10.77
C LEU A 38 2.07 0.55 10.97
N ARG A 39 1.26 0.15 9.99
CA ARG A 39 0.45 -1.08 10.04
C ARG A 39 0.90 -2.07 8.97
N ASP A 40 0.60 -1.79 7.71
CA ASP A 40 0.89 -2.71 6.60
C ASP A 40 2.39 -2.87 6.38
N GLY A 41 3.12 -1.74 6.39
CA GLY A 41 4.58 -1.74 6.32
C GLY A 41 5.21 -2.48 7.50
N ASN A 42 4.76 -2.17 8.72
CA ASN A 42 5.25 -2.79 9.94
C ASN A 42 5.03 -4.32 9.97
N GLN A 43 3.90 -4.81 9.43
CA GLN A 43 3.58 -6.25 9.40
C GLN A 43 4.44 -7.03 8.40
N ALA A 44 5.00 -6.37 7.39
CA ALA A 44 5.86 -7.01 6.39
C ALA A 44 7.33 -7.13 6.84
N LEU A 45 7.71 -6.52 7.97
CA LEU A 45 9.07 -6.56 8.47
C LEU A 45 9.40 -7.90 9.15
N PHE A 46 10.61 -8.40 8.92
CA PHE A 46 11.14 -9.55 9.67
C PHE A 46 11.23 -9.24 11.18
N GLU A 47 11.72 -8.04 11.52
CA GLU A 47 11.70 -7.48 12.87
C GLU A 47 10.73 -6.29 12.92
N PRO A 48 9.54 -6.46 13.53
CA PRO A 48 8.56 -5.38 13.67
C PRO A 48 9.14 -4.17 14.41
N MET A 49 8.63 -2.99 14.08
CA MET A 49 8.97 -1.76 14.77
C MET A 49 8.54 -1.82 16.24
N ASN A 50 9.49 -1.54 17.12
CA ASN A 50 9.19 -1.23 18.52
C ASN A 50 8.54 0.16 18.63
N ALA A 51 8.10 0.53 19.84
CA ALA A 51 7.41 1.79 20.09
C ALA A 51 8.22 3.03 19.65
N GLU A 52 9.54 3.04 19.88
CA GLU A 52 10.42 4.16 19.50
C GLU A 52 10.49 4.32 17.96
N ARG A 53 10.69 3.21 17.24
CA ARG A 53 10.71 3.22 15.76
C ARG A 53 9.35 3.65 15.20
N LYS A 54 8.24 3.19 15.78
CA LYS A 54 6.89 3.61 15.40
C LYS A 54 6.68 5.11 15.62
N LEU A 55 7.07 5.64 16.78
CA LEU A 55 6.94 7.07 17.06
C LEU A 55 7.76 7.90 16.09
N ARG A 56 9.02 7.52 15.83
CA ARG A 56 9.88 8.21 14.85
C ARG A 56 9.29 8.21 13.45
N MET A 57 8.73 7.08 13.00
CA MET A 57 8.05 6.99 11.70
C MET A 57 6.81 7.89 11.65
N PHE A 58 5.97 7.85 12.70
CA PHE A 58 4.79 8.72 12.80
C PHE A 58 5.17 10.21 12.73
N GLU A 59 6.13 10.65 13.53
CA GLU A 59 6.60 12.05 13.55
C GLU A 59 7.16 12.49 12.20
N MET A 60 7.89 11.59 11.52
CA MET A 60 8.40 11.86 10.17
C MET A 60 7.27 12.05 9.17
N LEU A 61 6.26 11.18 9.16
CA LEU A 61 5.11 11.29 8.26
C LEU A 61 4.32 12.57 8.50
N VAL A 62 4.11 12.94 9.77
CA VAL A 62 3.50 14.21 10.15
C VAL A 62 4.34 15.39 9.65
N LYS A 63 5.67 15.35 9.81
CA LYS A 63 6.60 16.40 9.33
C LYS A 63 6.60 16.54 7.80
N ILE A 64 6.46 15.44 7.06
CA ILE A 64 6.32 15.44 5.59
C ILE A 64 4.99 16.11 5.16
N GLY A 65 3.96 16.02 6.00
CA GLY A 65 2.66 16.65 5.77
C GLY A 65 1.53 15.68 5.47
N PHE A 66 1.71 14.37 5.71
CA PHE A 66 0.61 13.40 5.64
C PHE A 66 -0.52 13.80 6.59
N LYS A 67 -1.76 13.67 6.12
CA LYS A 67 -2.97 13.99 6.89
C LYS A 67 -3.77 12.75 7.26
N GLU A 68 -3.56 11.64 6.54
CA GLU A 68 -4.14 10.34 6.83
C GLU A 68 -2.99 9.34 7.04
N ILE A 69 -2.97 8.69 8.21
CA ILE A 69 -1.94 7.72 8.60
C ILE A 69 -2.63 6.54 9.31
N GLU A 70 -2.47 5.33 8.79
CA GLU A 70 -2.93 4.10 9.44
C GLU A 70 -1.99 3.72 10.58
N ALA A 71 -2.41 3.94 11.83
CA ALA A 71 -1.53 3.81 12.99
C ALA A 71 -1.28 2.37 13.46
N GLY A 72 -2.17 1.42 13.11
CA GLY A 72 -2.08 0.03 13.59
C GLY A 72 -3.37 -0.75 13.38
N PHE A 73 -3.41 -1.98 13.91
CA PHE A 73 -4.61 -2.84 13.86
C PHE A 73 -4.96 -3.32 15.27
N PRO A 74 -5.59 -2.48 16.10
CA PRO A 74 -5.59 -2.62 17.56
C PRO A 74 -6.30 -3.87 18.11
N SER A 75 -7.18 -4.51 17.34
CA SER A 75 -7.80 -5.78 17.75
C SER A 75 -6.91 -7.00 17.56
N ALA A 76 -5.82 -6.87 16.81
CA ALA A 76 -4.87 -7.94 16.53
C ALA A 76 -3.44 -7.60 16.98
N SER A 77 -3.08 -6.31 17.03
CA SER A 77 -1.81 -5.80 17.54
C SER A 77 -1.78 -4.28 17.74
#